data_AF-A0A2S5V5I4-F1
#
_entry.id   AF-A0A2S5V5I4-F1
#
_cell.length_a   1.000
_cell.length_b   1.000
_cell.length_c   1.000
_cell.angle_alpha   90.00
_cell.angle_beta   90.00
_cell.angle_gamma   90.00
#
_symmetry.space_group_name_H-M   'P 1'
#
loop_
_entity.id
_entity.type
_entity.pdbx_description
1 polymer ?
#
loop_
_entity_poly.entity_id
_entity_poly.type
_entity_poly.pdbx_seq_one_letter_code
_entity_poly.pdbx_strand_id
1 'polypeptide(L)'
;MTTRYASPLRYPGGKARMTSWLADRMLSSPSMLDIEVWIEPFGGGLGAALTALLDHDIPEVWACELNPALHAFWTCALDSDALADRVERTTATLDLFWRSRDLVAASLAGEQIPVDERGYAAFVLNRCSRCGMVLGNVGPMGGKAQTGKWLVDARFARPDRLADRLRVIAGLGRSRRLILRGHDGISRIEELPGSGIEHEVFVFADPPYVGVGNRLYAEGMDAGLHQRLATALDRCPAPWALTYDEHPDVAELYRGHRIDRFEIPHSAHHGKVGAEYLITPHWSAPVLSNPLGKGALERVA
;
A
#
# COMPACT_ATOMS: atom_id res chain seq x y z
N MET A 1 -1.67 21.86 -5.44
CA MET A 1 -0.43 21.68 -4.65
C MET A 1 -0.21 20.18 -4.53
N THR A 2 0.84 19.62 -5.12
CA THR A 2 1.09 18.16 -5.07
C THR A 2 1.26 17.69 -3.62
N THR A 3 0.43 16.78 -3.15
CA THR A 3 0.49 16.23 -1.80
C THR A 3 1.62 15.21 -1.70
N ARG A 4 2.87 15.72 -1.61
CA ARG A 4 4.12 14.92 -1.54
C ARG A 4 4.11 13.79 -0.49
N TYR A 5 3.20 13.83 0.47
CA TYR A 5 2.95 12.78 1.46
C TYR A 5 1.45 12.65 1.75
N ALA A 6 0.70 12.04 0.84
CA ALA A 6 -0.74 11.81 1.00
C ALA A 6 -1.04 10.80 2.12
N SER A 7 -0.30 9.69 2.17
CA SER A 7 -0.47 8.68 3.24
C SER A 7 0.11 9.15 4.59
N PRO A 8 -0.61 8.91 5.70
CA PRO A 8 -0.10 9.14 7.06
C PRO A 8 0.84 8.00 7.50
N LEU A 9 0.77 6.83 6.85
CA LEU A 9 1.62 5.68 7.13
C LEU A 9 2.97 5.80 6.40
N ARG A 10 3.96 5.11 6.95
CA ARG A 10 5.25 4.84 6.31
C ARG A 10 5.18 3.44 5.72
N TYR A 11 5.28 3.34 4.41
CA TYR A 11 5.31 2.05 3.75
C TYR A 11 6.54 1.96 2.83
N PRO A 12 7.24 0.82 2.79
CA PRO A 12 8.27 0.56 1.79
C PRO A 12 7.72 0.71 0.36
N GLY A 13 8.60 0.91 -0.63
CA GLY A 13 8.22 0.89 -2.04
C GLY A 13 7.74 2.23 -2.63
N GLY A 14 7.22 3.17 -1.83
CA GLY A 14 7.05 4.57 -2.23
C GLY A 14 6.31 4.82 -3.55
N LYS A 15 5.30 3.99 -3.86
CA LYS A 15 4.57 4.00 -5.14
C LYS A 15 3.74 5.26 -5.40
N ALA A 16 3.63 6.17 -4.45
CA ALA A 16 3.07 7.51 -4.68
C ALA A 16 3.76 8.28 -5.84
N ARG A 17 5.04 7.98 -6.12
CA ARG A 17 5.74 8.55 -7.29
C ARG A 17 5.31 7.95 -8.62
N MET A 18 4.73 6.75 -8.59
CA MET A 18 4.22 6.03 -9.75
C MET A 18 2.78 6.41 -10.07
N THR A 19 2.08 7.08 -9.15
CA THR A 19 0.65 7.39 -9.28
C THR A 19 0.31 8.13 -10.56
N SER A 20 1.12 9.10 -10.99
CA SER A 20 0.84 9.80 -12.25
C SER A 20 0.78 8.84 -13.43
N TRP A 21 1.75 7.92 -13.53
CA TRP A 21 1.76 6.92 -14.59
C TRP A 21 0.57 5.96 -14.49
N LEU A 22 0.22 5.53 -13.28
CA LEU A 22 -0.93 4.63 -13.06
C LEU A 22 -2.27 5.31 -13.34
N ALA A 23 -2.45 6.57 -12.93
CA ALA A 23 -3.66 7.34 -13.19
C ALA A 23 -3.82 7.61 -14.70
N ASP A 24 -2.73 8.01 -15.37
CA ASP A 24 -2.73 8.14 -16.82
C ASP A 24 -3.07 6.80 -17.49
N ARG A 25 -2.57 5.68 -16.95
CA ARG A 25 -2.89 4.35 -17.46
C ARG A 25 -4.36 3.99 -17.25
N MET A 26 -4.92 4.25 -16.07
CA MET A 26 -6.35 4.06 -15.80
C MET A 26 -7.20 4.86 -16.80
N LEU A 27 -6.93 6.16 -16.93
CA LEU A 27 -7.73 7.07 -17.75
C LEU A 27 -7.58 6.86 -19.27
N SER A 28 -6.49 6.23 -19.71
CA SER A 28 -6.23 5.95 -21.14
C SER A 28 -6.45 4.50 -21.54
N SER A 29 -6.79 3.62 -20.60
CA SER A 29 -6.99 2.20 -20.90
C SER A 29 -8.24 1.99 -21.73
N PRO A 30 -8.19 1.16 -22.79
CA PRO A 30 -9.37 0.83 -23.56
C PRO A 30 -10.33 0.02 -22.69
N SER A 31 -11.54 0.54 -22.48
CA SER A 31 -12.63 -0.14 -21.80
C SER A 31 -13.97 0.18 -22.48
N MET A 32 -15.00 -0.61 -22.19
CA MET A 32 -16.36 -0.36 -22.69
C MET A 32 -17.04 0.82 -22.02
N LEU A 33 -16.61 1.17 -20.80
CA LEU A 33 -17.11 2.29 -20.01
C LEU A 33 -15.94 3.14 -19.54
N ASP A 34 -16.24 4.36 -19.10
CA ASP A 34 -15.26 5.19 -18.39
C ASP A 34 -14.85 4.47 -17.11
N ILE A 35 -13.54 4.43 -16.85
CA ILE A 35 -13.01 3.77 -15.66
C ILE A 35 -13.09 4.76 -14.51
N GLU A 36 -13.88 4.44 -13.49
CA GLU A 36 -14.18 5.32 -12.35
C GLU A 36 -13.70 4.77 -11.01
N VAL A 37 -13.52 3.44 -10.92
CA VAL A 37 -13.18 2.73 -9.68
C VAL A 37 -11.75 2.19 -9.74
N TRP A 38 -10.89 2.70 -8.86
CA TRP A 38 -9.55 2.16 -8.66
C TRP A 38 -9.55 1.12 -7.53
N ILE A 39 -9.03 -0.08 -7.76
CA ILE A 39 -8.93 -1.14 -6.75
C ILE A 39 -7.48 -1.38 -6.36
N GLU A 40 -7.14 -1.23 -5.07
CA GLU A 40 -5.89 -1.72 -4.47
C GLU A 40 -6.15 -2.96 -3.60
N PRO A 41 -5.90 -4.18 -4.11
CA PRO A 41 -6.13 -5.42 -3.35
C PRO A 41 -5.12 -5.60 -2.20
N PHE A 42 -4.03 -4.84 -2.19
CA PHE A 42 -2.99 -4.87 -1.15
C PHE A 42 -2.74 -3.44 -0.65
N GLY A 43 -3.63 -2.96 0.21
CA GLY A 43 -3.72 -1.55 0.56
C GLY A 43 -2.47 -1.02 1.27
N GLY A 44 -1.97 -1.72 2.28
CA GLY A 44 -0.78 -1.32 3.04
C GLY A 44 -0.85 0.14 3.49
N GLY A 45 -0.03 0.99 2.85
CA GLY A 45 0.00 2.43 3.07
C GLY A 45 -0.94 3.27 2.20
N LEU A 46 -1.59 2.72 1.17
CA LEU A 46 -2.45 3.40 0.19
C LEU A 46 -1.82 4.66 -0.42
N GLY A 47 -0.50 4.63 -0.60
CA GLY A 47 0.25 5.79 -1.09
C GLY A 47 -0.15 6.15 -2.52
N ALA A 48 -0.38 5.16 -3.39
CA ALA A 48 -0.76 5.41 -4.77
C ALA A 48 -2.23 5.86 -4.86
N ALA A 49 -3.16 5.08 -4.31
CA ALA A 49 -4.58 5.38 -4.16
C ALA A 49 -4.87 6.80 -3.61
N LEU A 50 -4.25 7.18 -2.49
CA LEU A 50 -4.51 8.50 -1.90
C LEU A 50 -4.01 9.63 -2.79
N THR A 51 -2.83 9.49 -3.42
CA THR A 51 -2.36 10.47 -4.39
C THR A 51 -3.28 10.51 -5.62
N ALA A 52 -3.84 9.37 -6.04
CA ALA A 52 -4.79 9.30 -7.16
C ALA A 52 -6.07 10.08 -6.86
N LEU A 53 -6.65 9.89 -5.68
CA LEU A 53 -7.87 10.61 -5.24
C LEU A 53 -7.66 12.12 -5.09
N LEU A 54 -6.48 12.53 -4.61
CA LEU A 54 -6.21 13.91 -4.22
C LEU A 54 -5.61 14.77 -5.35
N ASP A 55 -4.77 14.17 -6.20
CA ASP A 55 -3.96 14.90 -7.18
C ASP A 55 -4.28 14.52 -8.64
N HIS A 56 -5.09 13.48 -8.90
CA HIS A 56 -5.36 12.96 -10.27
C HIS A 56 -6.84 12.74 -10.59
N ASP A 57 -7.76 13.36 -9.83
CA ASP A 57 -9.21 13.33 -10.08
C ASP A 57 -9.82 11.92 -10.19
N ILE A 58 -9.17 10.89 -9.63
CA ILE A 58 -9.76 9.55 -9.56
C ILE A 58 -11.02 9.62 -8.68
N PRO A 59 -12.21 9.20 -9.18
CA PRO A 59 -13.46 9.38 -8.45
C PRO A 59 -13.48 8.59 -7.15
N GLU A 60 -13.19 7.29 -7.24
CA GLU A 60 -13.40 6.33 -6.17
C GLU A 60 -12.25 5.30 -6.09
N VAL A 61 -11.84 4.96 -4.86
CA VAL A 61 -10.88 3.89 -4.57
C VAL A 61 -11.50 2.86 -3.65
N TRP A 62 -11.32 1.58 -4.00
CA TRP A 62 -11.56 0.43 -3.14
C TRP A 62 -10.23 -0.16 -2.68
N ALA A 63 -10.03 -0.22 -1.38
CA ALA A 63 -8.82 -0.78 -0.78
C ALA A 63 -9.15 -2.07 -0.03
N CYS A 64 -8.31 -3.09 -0.14
CA CYS A 64 -8.37 -4.30 0.70
C CYS A 64 -7.12 -4.36 1.60
N GLU A 65 -7.26 -4.83 2.83
CA GLU A 65 -6.11 -4.99 3.73
C GLU A 65 -6.25 -6.26 4.58
N LEU A 66 -5.30 -7.18 4.42
CA LEU A 66 -5.33 -8.47 5.08
C LEU A 66 -4.78 -8.40 6.51
N ASN A 67 -3.80 -7.52 6.78
CA ASN A 67 -3.23 -7.36 8.12
C ASN A 67 -4.28 -6.79 9.07
N PRO A 68 -4.72 -7.53 10.10
CA PRO A 68 -5.80 -7.09 11.00
C PRO A 68 -5.53 -5.75 11.71
N ALA A 69 -4.26 -5.45 12.01
CA ALA A 69 -3.89 -4.20 12.68
C ALA A 69 -3.96 -3.00 11.71
N LEU A 70 -3.52 -3.17 10.45
CA LEU A 70 -3.67 -2.14 9.42
C LEU A 70 -5.12 -1.98 8.96
N HIS A 71 -5.88 -3.07 8.86
CA HIS A 71 -7.31 -3.01 8.59
C HIS A 71 -8.04 -2.22 9.68
N ALA A 72 -7.73 -2.48 10.96
CA ALA A 72 -8.27 -1.69 12.08
C ALA A 72 -7.88 -0.20 11.99
N PHE A 73 -6.63 0.09 11.62
CA PHE A 73 -6.19 1.47 11.37
C PHE A 73 -7.04 2.15 10.29
N TRP A 74 -7.18 1.54 9.11
CA TRP A 74 -7.96 2.12 8.02
C TRP A 74 -9.43 2.27 8.37
N THR A 75 -9.99 1.31 9.11
CA THR A 75 -11.36 1.39 9.65
C THR A 75 -11.52 2.67 10.48
N CYS A 76 -10.62 2.92 11.43
CA CYS A 76 -10.68 4.12 12.27
C CYS A 76 -10.40 5.41 11.50
N ALA A 77 -9.43 5.39 10.57
CA ALA A 77 -9.03 6.57 9.81
C ALA A 77 -10.11 7.05 8.83
N LEU A 78 -10.95 6.14 8.32
CA LEU A 78 -12.04 6.45 7.39
C LEU A 78 -13.35 6.83 8.09
N ASP A 79 -13.54 6.39 9.34
CA ASP A 79 -14.80 6.54 10.07
C ASP A 79 -15.01 7.95 10.64
N SER A 80 -14.02 8.49 11.37
CA SER A 80 -14.14 9.78 12.05
C SER A 80 -12.81 10.47 12.35
N ASP A 81 -12.88 11.73 12.77
CA ASP A 81 -11.70 12.51 13.16
C ASP A 81 -11.11 12.08 14.53
N ALA A 82 -11.72 11.12 15.23
CA ALA A 82 -11.30 10.70 16.56
C ALA A 82 -9.85 10.19 16.61
N LEU A 83 -9.42 9.44 15.59
CA LEU A 83 -8.03 9.00 15.47
C LEU A 83 -7.08 10.19 15.24
N ALA A 84 -7.48 11.15 14.42
CA ALA A 84 -6.69 12.37 14.16
C ALA A 84 -6.49 13.17 15.45
N ASP A 85 -7.56 13.38 16.21
CA ASP A 85 -7.55 14.10 17.48
C ASP A 85 -6.67 13.42 18.52
N ARG A 86 -6.73 12.08 18.60
CA ARG A 86 -5.86 11.29 19.48
C ARG A 86 -4.39 11.45 19.07
N VAL A 87 -4.09 11.37 17.78
CA VAL A 87 -2.73 11.52 17.22
C VAL A 87 -2.16 12.91 17.48
N GLU A 88 -2.96 13.97 17.32
CA GLU A 88 -2.53 15.36 17.53
C GLU A 88 -2.02 15.60 18.97
N ARG A 89 -2.66 14.96 19.95
CA ARG A 89 -2.29 15.04 21.38
C ARG A 89 -1.23 14.03 21.82
N THR A 90 -0.75 13.19 20.90
CA THR A 90 0.17 12.10 21.22
C THR A 90 1.62 12.57 21.24
N THR A 91 2.32 12.27 22.33
CA THR A 91 3.79 12.32 22.36
C THR A 91 4.33 10.90 22.20
N ALA A 92 5.15 10.67 21.17
CA ALA A 92 5.75 9.36 20.93
C ALA A 92 6.88 9.10 21.94
N THR A 93 6.78 8.00 22.67
CA THR A 93 7.80 7.54 23.63
C THR A 93 8.14 6.07 23.39
N LEU A 94 9.24 5.61 23.97
CA LEU A 94 9.63 4.21 23.88
C LEU A 94 8.60 3.28 24.58
N ASP A 95 8.03 3.72 25.69
CA ASP A 95 6.98 2.97 26.40
C ASP A 95 5.71 2.86 25.56
N LEU A 96 5.30 3.97 24.93
CA LEU A 96 4.16 3.98 24.02
C LEU A 96 4.41 3.03 22.82
N PHE A 97 5.63 3.04 22.27
CA PHE A 97 6.03 2.10 21.22
C PHE A 97 5.86 0.64 21.65
N TRP A 98 6.40 0.25 22.81
CA TRP A 98 6.32 -1.14 23.27
C TRP A 98 4.88 -1.55 23.56
N ARG A 99 4.09 -0.69 24.22
CA ARG A 99 2.67 -0.94 24.45
C ARG A 99 1.91 -1.12 23.13
N SER A 100 2.16 -0.27 22.14
CA SER A 100 1.54 -0.40 20.82
C SER A 100 1.98 -1.66 20.08
N ARG A 101 3.26 -2.05 20.19
CA ARG A 101 3.76 -3.30 19.62
C ARG A 101 3.06 -4.52 20.24
N ASP A 102 2.88 -4.53 21.55
CA ASP A 102 2.25 -5.65 22.26
C ASP A 102 0.76 -5.75 21.91
N LEU A 103 0.05 -4.62 21.78
CA LEU A 103 -1.32 -4.59 21.27
C LEU A 103 -1.43 -5.10 19.82
N VAL A 104 -0.48 -4.74 18.95
CA VAL A 104 -0.42 -5.27 17.59
C VAL A 104 -0.15 -6.77 17.61
N ALA A 105 0.78 -7.25 18.43
CA ALA A 105 1.07 -8.68 18.56
C ALA A 105 -0.17 -9.48 18.99
N ALA A 106 -0.88 -9.00 20.01
CA ALA A 106 -2.13 -9.59 20.49
C ALA A 106 -3.23 -9.54 19.42
N SER A 107 -3.36 -8.43 18.68
CA SER A 107 -4.29 -8.33 17.55
C SER A 107 -3.99 -9.35 16.45
N LEU A 108 -2.71 -9.55 16.10
CA LEU A 108 -2.31 -10.53 15.09
C LEU A 108 -2.51 -11.97 15.58
N ALA A 109 -2.47 -12.20 16.90
CA ALA A 109 -2.82 -13.48 17.51
C ALA A 109 -4.35 -13.73 17.61
N GLY A 110 -5.18 -12.80 17.14
CA GLY A 110 -6.64 -12.93 17.14
C GLY A 110 -7.33 -12.54 18.46
N GLU A 111 -6.61 -11.90 19.39
CA GLU A 111 -7.20 -11.44 20.64
C GLU A 111 -8.25 -10.34 20.40
N GLN A 112 -9.30 -10.33 21.22
CA GLN A 112 -10.40 -9.38 21.13
C GLN A 112 -10.01 -8.05 21.76
N ILE A 113 -9.50 -7.14 20.92
CA ILE A 113 -9.12 -5.78 21.29
C ILE A 113 -10.03 -4.79 20.54
N PRO A 114 -10.54 -3.73 21.20
CA PRO A 114 -11.30 -2.67 20.54
C PRO A 114 -10.61 -2.14 19.29
N VAL A 115 -11.39 -1.91 18.22
CA VAL A 115 -10.85 -1.54 16.89
C VAL A 115 -10.07 -0.23 16.93
N ASP A 116 -10.50 0.73 17.74
CA ASP A 116 -9.87 2.03 17.97
C ASP A 116 -8.50 1.89 18.67
N GLU A 117 -8.39 1.01 19.66
CA GLU A 117 -7.11 0.69 20.30
C GLU A 117 -6.15 -0.01 19.33
N ARG A 118 -6.65 -0.96 18.53
CA ARG A 118 -5.83 -1.65 17.51
C ARG A 118 -5.36 -0.68 16.43
N GLY A 119 -6.25 0.13 15.88
CA GLY A 119 -5.94 1.09 14.83
C GLY A 119 -4.97 2.17 15.29
N TYR A 120 -5.15 2.70 16.50
CA TYR A 120 -4.19 3.62 17.10
C TYR A 120 -2.82 2.97 17.36
N ALA A 121 -2.79 1.75 17.91
CA ALA A 121 -1.56 1.02 18.13
C ALA A 121 -0.80 0.74 16.83
N ALA A 122 -1.51 0.32 15.77
CA ALA A 122 -0.93 0.11 14.44
C ALA A 122 -0.31 1.41 13.89
N PHE A 123 -0.98 2.55 14.03
CA PHE A 123 -0.46 3.84 13.60
C PHE A 123 0.82 4.24 14.35
N VAL A 124 0.79 4.20 15.68
CA VAL A 124 1.96 4.51 16.52
C VAL A 124 3.13 3.60 16.15
N LEU A 125 2.88 2.28 16.05
CA LEU A 125 3.89 1.30 15.70
C LEU A 125 4.50 1.61 14.33
N ASN A 126 3.67 1.85 13.31
CA ASN A 126 4.14 2.23 11.98
C ASN A 126 5.05 3.47 12.01
N ARG A 127 4.64 4.54 12.71
CA ARG A 127 5.44 5.76 12.77
C ARG A 127 6.76 5.55 13.50
N CYS A 128 6.76 4.74 14.55
CA CYS A 128 7.88 4.59 15.48
C CYS A 128 8.79 3.39 15.17
N SER A 129 8.40 2.48 14.28
CA SER A 129 9.16 1.29 13.86
C SER A 129 10.21 1.59 12.78
N ARG A 130 11.25 0.74 12.75
CA ARG A 130 12.15 0.66 11.59
C ARG A 130 11.34 0.36 10.32
N CYS A 131 11.63 1.08 9.23
CA CYS A 131 10.96 0.94 7.92
C CYS A 131 9.42 1.10 7.89
N GLY A 132 8.76 1.44 8.99
CA GLY A 132 7.29 1.50 9.04
C GLY A 132 6.62 0.15 9.25
N MET A 133 7.38 -0.89 9.62
CA MET A 133 6.84 -2.23 9.80
C MET A 133 5.82 -2.29 10.97
N VAL A 134 4.72 -2.99 10.74
CA VAL A 134 3.65 -3.24 11.72
C VAL A 134 3.61 -4.73 12.04
N LEU A 135 4.62 -5.19 12.79
CA LEU A 135 4.79 -6.60 13.19
C LEU A 135 4.90 -6.68 14.72
N GLY A 136 4.44 -7.78 15.32
CA GLY A 136 4.54 -7.99 16.78
C GLY A 136 5.97 -8.11 17.31
N ASN A 137 6.96 -8.38 16.46
CA ASN A 137 8.37 -8.56 16.82
C ASN A 137 9.30 -7.43 16.34
N VAL A 138 8.73 -6.31 15.84
CA VAL A 138 9.53 -5.19 15.32
C VAL A 138 10.23 -4.40 16.43
N GLY A 139 11.42 -3.88 16.12
CA GLY A 139 12.17 -2.98 16.99
C GLY A 139 11.92 -1.49 16.69
N PRO A 140 12.12 -0.61 17.70
CA PRO A 140 11.91 0.82 17.54
C PRO A 140 12.97 1.44 16.64
N MET A 141 12.59 2.54 16.00
CA MET A 141 13.56 3.44 15.37
C MET A 141 14.58 3.92 16.40
N GLY A 142 15.84 4.05 16.01
CA GLY A 142 16.93 4.39 16.93
C GLY A 142 17.45 3.23 17.77
N GLY A 143 16.86 2.03 17.63
CA GLY A 143 17.24 0.84 18.40
C GLY A 143 16.75 0.88 19.84
N LYS A 144 16.83 -0.25 20.55
CA LYS A 144 16.31 -0.34 21.94
C LYS A 144 16.96 0.68 22.89
N ALA A 145 18.25 0.94 22.69
CA ALA A 145 19.00 1.92 23.49
C ALA A 145 18.79 3.38 23.04
N GLN A 146 18.02 3.63 21.98
CA GLN A 146 17.75 4.97 21.45
C GLN A 146 19.05 5.76 21.14
N THR A 147 20.04 5.09 20.53
CA THR A 147 21.34 5.68 20.17
C THR A 147 21.51 5.92 18.68
N GLY A 148 20.53 5.52 17.86
CA GLY A 148 20.58 5.75 16.42
C GLY A 148 20.36 7.22 16.04
N LYS A 149 20.74 7.59 14.81
CA LYS A 149 20.58 8.95 14.25
C LYS A 149 19.14 9.49 14.35
N TRP A 150 18.15 8.61 14.24
CA TRP A 150 16.74 8.94 14.33
C TRP A 150 16.15 8.11 15.47
N LEU A 151 15.57 8.78 16.46
CA LEU A 151 14.94 8.16 17.63
C LEU A 151 13.50 7.73 17.34
N VAL A 152 12.84 7.13 18.34
CA VAL A 152 11.47 6.58 18.24
C VAL A 152 10.44 7.61 17.77
N ASP A 153 10.61 8.88 18.13
CA ASP A 153 9.71 9.99 17.83
C ASP A 153 10.04 10.72 16.51
N ALA A 154 11.15 10.39 15.85
CA ALA A 154 11.67 11.17 14.71
C ALA A 154 10.68 11.27 13.54
N ARG A 155 9.76 10.31 13.42
CA ARG A 155 8.69 10.30 12.41
C ARG A 155 7.31 10.61 12.99
N PHE A 156 7.23 10.92 14.28
CA PHE A 156 6.04 11.45 14.95
C PHE A 156 6.17 12.94 15.30
N ALA A 157 7.34 13.56 15.07
CA ALA A 157 7.68 14.93 15.48
C ALA A 157 6.70 16.06 15.04
N ARG A 158 5.76 15.78 14.15
CA ARG A 158 4.73 16.72 13.66
C ARG A 158 3.34 16.07 13.76
N PRO A 159 2.83 15.84 14.99
CA PRO A 159 1.53 15.20 15.19
C PRO A 159 0.39 16.02 14.61
N ASP A 160 0.52 17.36 14.62
CA ASP A 160 -0.35 18.32 13.91
C ASP A 160 -0.55 17.92 12.45
N ARG A 161 0.55 17.75 11.71
CA ARG A 161 0.51 17.40 10.28
C ARG A 161 0.06 15.96 10.01
N LEU A 162 0.22 15.07 10.98
CA LEU A 162 -0.29 13.70 10.87
C LEU A 162 -1.80 13.68 11.06
N ALA A 163 -2.30 14.46 12.03
CA ALA A 163 -3.73 14.65 12.26
C ALA A 163 -4.42 15.29 11.04
N ASP A 164 -3.82 16.32 10.44
CA ASP A 164 -4.37 16.94 9.21
C ASP A 164 -4.55 15.93 8.08
N ARG A 165 -3.59 15.03 7.86
CA ARG A 165 -3.70 13.95 6.86
C ARG A 165 -4.84 12.99 7.20
N LEU A 166 -4.97 12.62 8.47
CA LEU A 166 -6.03 11.73 8.92
C LEU A 166 -7.41 12.37 8.74
N ARG A 167 -7.57 13.68 8.99
CA ARG A 167 -8.83 14.41 8.73
C ARG A 167 -9.19 14.45 7.26
N VAL A 168 -8.20 14.61 6.36
CA VAL A 168 -8.40 14.48 4.91
C VAL A 168 -8.92 13.08 4.56
N ILE A 169 -8.32 12.04 5.13
CA ILE A 169 -8.74 10.64 4.91
C ILE A 169 -10.15 10.38 5.46
N ALA A 170 -10.48 10.88 6.65
CA ALA A 170 -11.84 10.79 7.19
C ALA A 170 -12.86 11.49 6.29
N GLY A 171 -12.46 12.62 5.65
CA GLY A 171 -13.26 13.26 4.61
C GLY A 171 -13.49 12.37 3.38
N LEU A 172 -12.48 11.64 2.92
CA LEU A 172 -12.60 10.68 1.81
C LEU A 172 -13.52 9.50 2.19
N GLY A 173 -13.44 9.00 3.43
CA GLY A 173 -14.34 7.97 3.94
C GLY A 173 -15.79 8.44 4.01
N ARG A 174 -16.04 9.62 4.60
CA ARG A 174 -17.39 10.22 4.69
C ARG A 174 -18.03 10.52 3.34
N SER A 175 -17.24 10.95 2.36
CA SER A 175 -17.69 11.17 0.98
C SER A 175 -17.76 9.89 0.15
N ARG A 176 -17.38 8.74 0.72
CA ARG A 176 -17.30 7.43 0.07
C ARG A 176 -16.36 7.38 -1.14
N ARG A 177 -15.38 8.28 -1.22
CA ARG A 177 -14.35 8.27 -2.26
C ARG A 177 -13.22 7.28 -1.97
N LEU A 178 -12.96 6.99 -0.70
CA LEU A 178 -12.06 5.91 -0.30
C LEU A 178 -12.83 4.91 0.55
N ILE A 179 -12.89 3.66 0.11
CA ILE A 179 -13.67 2.63 0.78
C ILE A 179 -12.83 1.39 1.06
N LEU A 180 -12.83 0.96 2.31
CA LEU A 180 -12.21 -0.29 2.73
C LEU A 180 -13.16 -1.46 2.42
N ARG A 181 -12.69 -2.42 1.63
CA ARG A 181 -13.42 -3.60 1.14
C ARG A 181 -12.77 -4.87 1.67
N GLY A 182 -13.30 -5.40 2.78
CA GLY A 182 -12.91 -6.72 3.28
C GLY A 182 -11.41 -6.91 3.52
N HIS A 183 -11.00 -8.17 3.70
CA HIS A 183 -9.62 -8.52 4.07
C HIS A 183 -8.85 -9.21 2.92
N ASP A 184 -9.50 -10.08 2.14
CA ASP A 184 -8.85 -10.78 1.01
C ASP A 184 -9.01 -10.00 -0.30
N GLY A 185 -7.94 -9.33 -0.73
CA GLY A 185 -7.92 -8.59 -1.98
C GLY A 185 -7.89 -9.45 -3.25
N ILE A 186 -7.41 -10.69 -3.17
CA ILE A 186 -7.39 -11.59 -4.35
C ILE A 186 -8.82 -11.99 -4.71
N SER A 187 -9.64 -12.29 -3.70
CA SER A 187 -11.07 -12.57 -3.89
C SER A 187 -11.78 -11.42 -4.63
N ARG A 188 -11.40 -10.15 -4.37
CA ARG A 188 -12.00 -9.00 -5.06
C ARG A 188 -11.73 -9.01 -6.56
N ILE A 189 -10.54 -9.45 -6.98
CA ILE A 189 -10.21 -9.60 -8.41
C ILE A 189 -10.99 -10.77 -9.00
N GLU A 190 -11.07 -11.90 -8.29
CA GLU A 190 -11.80 -13.10 -8.71
C GLU A 190 -13.30 -12.85 -8.90
N GLU A 191 -13.86 -11.88 -8.17
CA GLU A 191 -15.26 -11.48 -8.25
C GLU A 191 -15.58 -10.52 -9.41
N LEU A 192 -14.58 -9.92 -10.08
CA LEU A 192 -14.82 -8.95 -11.16
C LEU A 192 -15.51 -9.52 -12.41
N PRO A 193 -15.14 -10.71 -12.93
CA PRO A 193 -15.80 -11.25 -14.12
C PRO A 193 -17.32 -11.43 -13.93
N GLY A 194 -18.13 -10.68 -14.69
CA GLY A 194 -19.58 -10.73 -14.59
C GLY A 194 -20.17 -9.98 -13.38
N SER A 195 -19.38 -9.12 -12.73
CA SER A 195 -19.80 -8.31 -11.58
C SER A 195 -20.78 -7.19 -11.93
N GLY A 196 -20.81 -6.78 -13.20
CA GLY A 196 -21.51 -5.60 -13.70
C GLY A 196 -20.68 -4.32 -13.67
N ILE A 197 -19.51 -4.31 -13.01
CA ILE A 197 -18.61 -3.14 -12.91
C ILE A 197 -17.23 -3.39 -13.54
N GLU A 198 -16.98 -4.55 -14.11
CA GLU A 198 -15.67 -4.94 -14.66
C GLU A 198 -15.10 -3.96 -15.69
N HIS A 199 -15.97 -3.20 -16.35
CA HIS A 199 -15.59 -2.22 -17.36
C HIS A 199 -15.37 -0.81 -16.81
N GLU A 200 -15.64 -0.60 -15.52
CA GLU A 200 -15.48 0.69 -14.82
C GLU A 200 -14.28 0.64 -13.84
N VAL A 201 -13.54 -0.47 -13.83
CA VAL A 201 -12.51 -0.76 -12.83
C VAL A 201 -11.10 -0.68 -13.42
N PHE A 202 -10.17 -0.15 -12.64
CA PHE A 202 -8.73 -0.35 -12.80
C PHE A 202 -8.16 -1.01 -11.55
N VAL A 203 -7.35 -2.05 -11.70
CA VAL A 203 -6.71 -2.74 -10.57
C VAL A 203 -5.23 -2.37 -10.50
N PHE A 204 -4.77 -1.87 -9.36
CA PHE A 204 -3.35 -1.71 -9.06
C PHE A 204 -2.93 -2.63 -7.91
N ALA A 205 -2.17 -3.68 -8.21
CA ALA A 205 -1.67 -4.64 -7.24
C ALA A 205 -0.19 -4.38 -6.90
N ASP A 206 0.14 -4.32 -5.60
CA ASP A 206 1.52 -4.29 -5.06
C ASP A 206 1.62 -5.30 -3.90
N PRO A 207 1.58 -6.61 -4.18
CA PRO A 207 1.55 -7.67 -3.17
C PRO A 207 2.85 -7.77 -2.36
N PRO A 208 2.84 -8.51 -1.24
CA PRO A 208 4.06 -8.99 -0.61
C PRO A 208 5.01 -9.68 -1.62
N TYR A 209 6.29 -9.31 -1.55
CA TYR A 209 7.34 -9.80 -2.45
C TYR A 209 7.69 -11.26 -2.22
N VAL A 210 8.32 -11.89 -3.23
CA VAL A 210 8.86 -13.24 -3.13
C VAL A 210 10.14 -13.21 -2.25
N GLY A 211 10.41 -14.31 -1.56
CA GLY A 211 11.67 -14.50 -0.81
C GLY A 211 11.83 -13.60 0.43
N VAL A 212 12.93 -12.83 0.51
CA VAL A 212 13.31 -12.08 1.73
C VAL A 212 12.40 -10.87 1.97
N GLY A 213 11.85 -10.28 0.90
CA GLY A 213 10.91 -9.15 0.98
C GLY A 213 9.60 -9.51 1.68
N ASN A 214 9.20 -10.79 1.63
CA ASN A 214 8.03 -11.30 2.33
C ASN A 214 8.07 -11.02 3.84
N ARG A 215 9.27 -10.99 4.45
CA ARG A 215 9.47 -10.73 5.90
C ARG A 215 9.15 -9.30 6.32
N LEU A 216 8.85 -8.40 5.38
CA LEU A 216 8.42 -7.04 5.66
C LEU A 216 6.93 -6.98 6.06
N TYR A 217 6.16 -8.03 5.78
CA TYR A 217 4.73 -8.11 5.96
C TYR A 217 4.36 -9.09 7.08
N ALA A 218 3.30 -8.81 7.82
CA ALA A 218 2.79 -9.73 8.84
C ALA A 218 2.13 -10.95 8.17
N GLU A 219 1.31 -10.66 7.18
CA GLU A 219 0.67 -11.63 6.30
C GLU A 219 1.47 -11.67 5.00
N GLY A 220 2.46 -12.55 4.97
CA GLY A 220 3.22 -12.83 3.75
C GLY A 220 2.40 -13.65 2.76
N MET A 221 2.89 -13.74 1.52
CA MET A 221 2.34 -14.68 0.53
C MET A 221 3.22 -15.91 0.43
N ASP A 222 2.60 -17.08 0.32
CA ASP A 222 3.27 -18.31 -0.07
C ASP A 222 3.16 -18.53 -1.59
N ALA A 223 3.83 -19.56 -2.10
CA ALA A 223 3.80 -19.88 -3.53
C ALA A 223 2.37 -20.12 -4.07
N GLY A 224 1.47 -20.67 -3.24
CA GLY A 224 0.07 -20.91 -3.62
C GLY A 224 -0.70 -19.60 -3.78
N LEU A 225 -0.52 -18.66 -2.87
CA LEU A 225 -1.13 -17.33 -2.95
C LEU A 225 -0.57 -16.51 -4.13
N HIS A 226 0.73 -16.61 -4.41
CA HIS A 226 1.32 -15.96 -5.59
C HIS A 226 0.70 -16.52 -6.89
N GLN A 227 0.56 -17.85 -6.98
CA GLN A 227 -0.09 -18.50 -8.11
C GLN A 227 -1.56 -18.11 -8.24
N ARG A 228 -2.30 -18.01 -7.11
CA ARG A 228 -3.70 -17.58 -7.09
C ARG A 228 -3.85 -16.15 -7.61
N LEU A 229 -3.01 -15.22 -7.17
CA LEU A 229 -3.02 -13.84 -7.66
C LEU A 229 -2.73 -13.78 -9.17
N ALA A 230 -1.73 -14.53 -9.65
CA ALA A 230 -1.42 -14.60 -11.07
C ALA A 230 -2.62 -15.11 -11.90
N THR A 231 -3.28 -16.18 -11.45
CA THR A 231 -4.49 -16.71 -12.09
C THR A 231 -5.67 -15.73 -12.04
N ALA A 232 -5.85 -15.00 -10.94
CA ALA A 232 -6.90 -14.00 -10.82
C ALA A 232 -6.69 -12.83 -11.79
N LEU A 233 -5.45 -12.32 -11.91
CA LEU A 233 -5.10 -11.24 -12.83
C LEU A 233 -5.16 -11.67 -14.31
N ASP A 234 -4.75 -12.90 -14.63
CA ASP A 234 -4.86 -13.44 -15.99
C ASP A 234 -6.31 -13.48 -16.49
N ARG A 235 -7.24 -13.81 -15.58
CA ARG A 235 -8.68 -13.84 -15.85
C ARG A 235 -9.39 -12.50 -15.65
N CYS A 236 -8.67 -11.46 -15.22
CA CYS A 236 -9.26 -10.18 -14.91
C CYS A 236 -9.67 -9.45 -16.20
N PRO A 237 -10.97 -9.13 -16.38
CA PRO A 237 -11.46 -8.40 -17.55
C PRO A 237 -11.07 -6.91 -17.53
N ALA A 238 -10.78 -6.37 -16.35
CA ALA A 238 -10.44 -4.97 -16.14
C ALA A 238 -8.97 -4.70 -16.50
N PRO A 239 -8.62 -3.48 -16.93
CA PRO A 239 -7.23 -3.05 -16.98
C PRO A 239 -6.57 -3.13 -15.61
N TRP A 240 -5.32 -3.59 -15.59
CA TRP A 240 -4.56 -3.74 -14.36
C TRP A 240 -3.08 -3.45 -14.53
N ALA A 241 -2.45 -3.09 -13.42
CA ALA A 241 -1.01 -2.97 -13.27
C ALA A 241 -0.59 -3.67 -11.98
N LEU A 242 0.55 -4.37 -12.05
CA LEU A 242 1.13 -5.10 -10.94
C LEU A 242 2.58 -4.66 -10.77
N THR A 243 2.99 -4.33 -9.54
CA THR A 243 4.41 -4.22 -9.19
C THR A 243 4.88 -5.40 -8.37
N TYR A 244 6.14 -5.78 -8.58
CA TYR A 244 6.73 -6.96 -7.96
C TYR A 244 8.24 -6.81 -7.79
N ASP A 245 8.85 -7.54 -6.85
CA ASP A 245 10.30 -7.69 -6.83
C ASP A 245 10.83 -8.43 -8.07
N GLU A 246 12.07 -8.11 -8.46
CA GLU A 246 12.79 -8.75 -9.54
C GLU A 246 13.17 -10.20 -9.14
N HIS A 247 12.24 -11.13 -9.31
CA HIS A 247 12.42 -12.54 -8.98
C HIS A 247 12.08 -13.47 -10.16
N PRO A 248 12.88 -14.53 -10.43
CA PRO A 248 12.62 -15.46 -11.54
C PRO A 248 11.21 -16.08 -11.51
N ASP A 249 10.73 -16.50 -10.34
CA ASP A 249 9.39 -17.09 -10.19
C ASP A 249 8.28 -16.12 -10.63
N VAL A 250 8.48 -14.80 -10.43
CA VAL A 250 7.51 -13.79 -10.88
C VAL A 250 7.51 -13.71 -12.40
N ALA A 251 8.68 -13.72 -13.03
CA ALA A 251 8.76 -13.71 -14.49
C ALA A 251 8.07 -14.94 -15.11
N GLU A 252 8.18 -16.11 -14.47
CA GLU A 252 7.48 -17.32 -14.91
C GLU A 252 5.97 -17.24 -14.70
N LEU A 253 5.51 -16.79 -13.51
CA LEU A 253 4.08 -16.65 -13.18
C LEU A 253 3.34 -15.76 -14.19
N TYR A 254 4.01 -14.73 -14.72
CA TYR A 254 3.41 -13.72 -15.59
C TYR A 254 3.94 -13.74 -17.04
N ARG A 255 4.54 -14.85 -17.49
CA ARG A 255 5.15 -14.98 -18.84
C ARG A 255 4.22 -14.67 -20.03
N GLY A 256 2.91 -14.72 -19.83
CA GLY A 256 1.89 -14.37 -20.83
C GLY A 256 1.53 -12.88 -20.88
N HIS A 257 2.21 -12.06 -20.07
CA HIS A 257 1.94 -10.63 -19.89
C HIS A 257 3.18 -9.81 -20.26
N ARG A 258 3.00 -8.49 -20.29
CA ARG A 258 4.12 -7.56 -20.48
C ARG A 258 4.85 -7.40 -19.15
N ILE A 259 6.15 -7.68 -19.12
CA ILE A 259 7.03 -7.53 -17.94
C ILE A 259 8.11 -6.49 -18.20
N ASP A 260 8.04 -5.35 -17.52
CA ASP A 260 9.00 -4.24 -17.60
C ASP A 260 9.82 -4.21 -16.33
N ARG A 261 11.14 -4.26 -16.45
CA ARG A 261 12.05 -4.01 -15.33
C ARG A 261 12.30 -2.52 -15.22
N PHE A 262 12.02 -1.93 -14.06
CA PHE A 262 12.31 -0.53 -13.79
C PHE A 262 13.20 -0.37 -12.55
N GLU A 263 14.13 0.59 -12.61
CA GLU A 263 15.00 0.91 -11.49
C GLU A 263 14.30 1.82 -10.47
N ILE A 264 14.49 1.53 -9.19
CA ILE A 264 14.02 2.38 -8.10
C ILE A 264 15.12 3.43 -7.81
N PRO A 265 14.84 4.73 -7.99
CA PRO A 265 15.82 5.78 -7.68
C PRO A 265 16.21 5.74 -6.21
N HIS A 266 17.51 5.84 -5.93
CA HIS A 266 18.08 5.76 -4.58
C HIS A 266 17.31 6.58 -3.53
N SER A 267 16.95 5.92 -2.41
CA SER A 267 16.75 6.58 -1.14
C SER A 267 18.03 6.44 -0.31
N ALA A 268 18.41 7.49 0.41
CA ALA A 268 19.79 7.83 0.76
C ALA A 268 20.51 6.94 1.79
N HIS A 269 20.44 5.60 1.74
CA HIS A 269 21.16 4.78 2.73
C HIS A 269 21.79 3.44 2.35
N HIS A 270 21.64 2.84 1.16
CA HIS A 270 22.42 1.63 0.81
C HIS A 270 22.73 1.55 -0.69
N GLY A 271 24.00 1.29 -1.04
CA GLY A 271 24.59 1.39 -2.38
C GLY A 271 24.24 0.28 -3.39
N LYS A 272 23.01 -0.24 -3.39
CA LYS A 272 22.50 -1.08 -4.48
C LYS A 272 21.29 -0.41 -5.11
N VAL A 273 21.31 -0.26 -6.44
CA VAL A 273 20.10 0.07 -7.22
C VAL A 273 19.17 -1.12 -7.07
N GLY A 274 17.99 -0.91 -6.49
CA GLY A 274 16.92 -1.90 -6.49
C GLY A 274 16.18 -1.83 -7.82
N ALA A 275 15.73 -2.97 -8.34
CA ALA A 275 14.84 -3.04 -9.48
C ALA A 275 13.59 -3.84 -9.11
N GLU A 276 12.50 -3.48 -9.76
CA GLU A 276 11.20 -4.12 -9.63
C GLU A 276 10.65 -4.39 -11.03
N TYR A 277 9.73 -5.34 -11.11
CA TYR A 277 8.92 -5.55 -12.31
C TYR A 277 7.64 -4.71 -12.22
N LEU A 278 7.30 -4.07 -13.33
CA LEU A 278 5.97 -3.57 -13.67
C LEU A 278 5.37 -4.54 -14.68
N ILE A 279 4.26 -5.15 -14.32
CA ILE A 279 3.58 -6.17 -15.11
C ILE A 279 2.21 -5.63 -15.50
N THR A 280 1.86 -5.76 -16.77
CA THR A 280 0.56 -5.31 -17.33
C THR A 280 0.02 -6.34 -18.33
N PRO A 281 -1.29 -6.36 -18.60
CA PRO A 281 -1.88 -7.27 -19.58
C PRO A 281 -1.17 -7.24 -20.94
N HIS A 282 -1.15 -8.35 -21.68
CA HIS A 282 -0.52 -8.41 -23.01
C HIS A 282 -1.10 -7.40 -24.01
N TRP A 283 -2.39 -7.08 -23.86
CA TRP A 283 -3.12 -6.11 -24.68
C TRP A 283 -2.93 -4.66 -24.24
N SER A 284 -2.28 -4.40 -23.10
CA SER A 284 -1.98 -3.04 -22.65
C SER A 284 -0.98 -2.34 -23.57
N ALA A 285 -1.07 -1.00 -23.64
CA ALA A 285 -0.10 -0.18 -24.35
C ALA A 285 1.32 -0.35 -23.74
N PRO A 286 2.39 -0.30 -24.55
CA PRO A 286 3.77 -0.40 -24.05
C PRO A 286 4.10 0.65 -22.98
N VAL A 287 5.01 0.31 -22.08
CA VAL A 287 5.59 1.26 -21.12
C VAL A 287 6.80 1.89 -21.79
N LEU A 288 6.76 3.22 -21.98
CA LEU A 288 7.78 3.93 -22.77
C LEU A 288 8.87 4.57 -21.90
N SER A 289 8.64 4.71 -20.60
CA SER A 289 9.58 5.32 -19.68
C SER A 289 9.39 4.79 -18.27
N ASN A 290 10.42 4.90 -17.44
CA ASN A 290 10.36 4.43 -16.05
C ASN A 290 9.19 5.13 -15.32
N PRO A 291 8.26 4.35 -14.74
CA PRO A 291 7.02 4.89 -14.18
C PRO A 291 7.26 5.74 -12.90
N LEU A 292 8.47 5.71 -12.34
CA LEU A 292 8.92 6.61 -11.26
C LEU A 292 9.50 7.94 -11.75
N GLY A 293 9.54 8.15 -13.08
CA GLY A 293 10.04 9.33 -13.77
C GLY A 293 11.57 9.47 -13.82
N LYS A 294 12.32 8.52 -13.24
CA LYS A 294 13.80 8.49 -13.23
C LYS A 294 14.29 7.05 -13.12
N GLY A 295 15.47 6.77 -13.69
CA GLY A 295 16.08 5.43 -13.69
C GLY A 295 15.86 4.71 -15.02
N ALA A 296 16.56 3.59 -15.22
CA ALA A 296 16.39 2.78 -16.42
C ALA A 296 15.04 2.05 -16.45
N LEU A 297 14.62 1.71 -17.67
CA LEU A 297 13.50 0.82 -17.99
C LEU A 297 13.97 -0.18 -19.04
N GLU A 298 13.67 -1.45 -18.84
CA GLU A 298 14.03 -2.54 -19.74
C GLU A 298 12.84 -3.49 -19.92
N ARG A 299 12.50 -3.81 -21.17
CA ARG A 299 11.50 -4.84 -21.48
C ARG A 299 12.11 -6.21 -21.22
N VAL A 300 11.45 -7.02 -20.39
CA VAL A 300 11.85 -8.41 -20.10
C VAL A 300 11.08 -9.40 -20.97
N ALA A 301 9.76 -9.22 -21.04
CA ALA A 301 8.83 -10.01 -21.86
C ALA A 301 7.70 -9.12 -22.36
#